data_AF-A0A1Y0KNA1-F1
#
_entry.id   AF-A0A1Y0KNA1-F1
#
_cell.length_a   1.000
_cell.length_b   1.000
_cell.length_c   1.000
_cell.angle_alpha   90.00
_cell.angle_beta   90.00
_cell.angle_gamma   90.00
#
_symmetry.space_group_name_H-M   'P 1'
#
loop_
_entity.id
_entity.type
_entity.pdbx_description
1 polymer ?
#
loop_
_entity_poly.entity_id
_entity_poly.type
_entity_poly.pdbx_seq_one_letter_code
_entity_poly.pdbx_strand_id
1 'polypeptide(L)' 'MWVQIAILVVSYLINQANQPKPTKPKPAAFQDFDFPRCDEGTEKEWIFGQVWGKDWMVLAVRNQRSQAIKVKGSKK' A
#
# COMPACT_ATOMS: atom_id res chain seq x y z
N MET A 1 5.15 47.11 -12.46
CA MET A 1 5.53 46.25 -11.31
C MET A 1 4.31 45.60 -10.65
N TRP A 2 3.31 46.34 -10.15
CA TRP A 2 2.12 45.75 -9.51
C TRP A 2 1.25 44.84 -10.41
N VAL A 3 1.11 45.20 -11.68
CA VAL A 3 0.35 44.38 -12.66
C VAL A 3 1.00 43.00 -12.87
N GLN A 4 2.33 42.93 -12.91
CA GLN A 4 3.05 41.67 -13.04
C GLN A 4 2.90 40.79 -11.81
N ILE A 5 2.88 41.39 -10.61
CA ILE A 5 2.62 40.67 -9.36
C ILE A 5 1.20 40.11 -9.36
N ALA A 6 0.20 40.87 -9.83
CA ALA A 6 -1.18 40.40 -9.94
C ALA A 6 -1.32 39.21 -10.89
N ILE A 7 -0.66 39.27 -12.06
CA ILE A 7 -0.64 38.17 -13.04
C ILE A 7 -0.02 36.91 -12.42
N LEU A 8 1.03 37.06 -11.61
CA LEU A 8 1.73 35.94 -10.98
C LEU A 8 0.86 35.26 -9.91
N VAL A 9 0.16 36.05 -9.09
CA VAL A 9 -0.80 35.53 -8.10
C VAL A 9 -1.97 34.81 -8.78
N VAL A 10 -2.53 35.38 -9.85
CA VAL A 10 -3.62 34.75 -10.60
C VAL A 10 -3.16 33.43 -11.22
N SER A 11 -1.97 33.41 -11.82
CA SER A 11 -1.39 32.19 -12.42
C SER A 11 -1.15 31.10 -11.37
N TYR A 12 -0.70 31.47 -10.17
CA TYR A 12 -0.50 30.54 -9.06
C TYR A 12 -1.82 29.91 -8.58
N LEU A 13 -2.87 30.72 -8.45
CA LEU A 13 -4.20 30.24 -8.04
C LEU A 13 -4.81 29.29 -9.08
N ILE A 14 -4.68 29.62 -10.37
CA ILE A 14 -5.14 28.76 -11.47
C ILE A 14 -4.36 27.44 -11.47
N ASN A 15 -3.04 27.49 -11.26
CA ASN A 15 -2.21 26.29 -11.20
C ASN A 15 -2.62 25.40 -10.01
N GLN A 16 -2.83 25.97 -8.83
CA GLN A 16 -3.27 25.22 -7.65
C GLN A 16 -4.67 24.61 -7.85
N ALA A 17 -5.59 25.33 -8.49
CA ALA A 17 -6.94 24.82 -8.78
C ALA A 17 -6.93 23.67 -9.80
N ASN A 18 -6.01 23.71 -10.78
CA ASN A 18 -5.86 22.69 -11.81
C ASN A 18 -4.92 21.54 -11.42
N GLN A 19 -4.27 21.61 -10.26
CA GLN A 19 -3.40 20.53 -9.81
C GLN A 19 -4.23 19.25 -9.59
N PRO A 20 -3.85 18.13 -10.25
CA PRO A 20 -4.52 16.87 -10.03
C PRO A 20 -4.38 16.49 -8.56
N LYS A 21 -5.51 16.20 -7.91
CA LYS A 21 -5.52 15.78 -6.51
C LYS A 21 -4.57 14.58 -6.36
N PRO A 22 -3.66 14.59 -5.38
CA PRO A 22 -2.73 13.49 -5.20
C PRO A 22 -3.53 12.20 -5.02
N THR A 23 -3.22 11.21 -5.86
CA THR A 23 -3.81 9.88 -5.78
C THR A 23 -3.52 9.31 -4.40
N LYS A 24 -4.59 9.07 -3.63
CA LYS A 24 -4.46 8.41 -2.33
C LYS A 24 -3.88 7.01 -2.58
N PRO A 25 -2.80 6.60 -1.88
CA PRO A 25 -2.28 5.25 -2.03
C PRO A 25 -3.38 4.27 -1.68
N LYS A 26 -3.62 3.31 -2.59
CA LYS A 26 -4.61 2.26 -2.34
C LYS A 26 -4.12 1.44 -1.13
N PRO A 27 -4.98 1.17 -0.14
CA PRO A 27 -4.60 0.29 0.95
C PRO A 27 -4.21 -1.07 0.38
N ALA A 28 -3.08 -1.61 0.85
CA ALA A 28 -2.64 -2.94 0.48
C ALA A 28 -3.77 -3.95 0.78
N ALA A 29 -4.15 -4.70 -0.24
CA ALA A 29 -5.11 -5.78 -0.14
C ALA A 29 -4.38 -7.06 0.27
N PHE A 30 -5.13 -8.02 0.80
CA PHE A 30 -4.59 -9.34 1.14
C PHE A 30 -3.90 -10.04 -0.06
N GLN A 31 -4.39 -9.77 -1.26
CA GLN A 31 -3.87 -10.33 -2.52
C GLN A 31 -2.56 -9.69 -2.99
N ASP A 32 -2.14 -8.58 -2.39
CA ASP A 32 -0.87 -7.93 -2.74
C ASP A 32 0.33 -8.60 -2.04
N PHE A 33 0.07 -9.57 -1.15
CA PHE A 33 1.09 -10.31 -0.42
C PHE A 33 1.24 -11.72 -0.99
N ASP A 34 2.47 -12.11 -1.27
CA ASP A 34 2.80 -13.49 -1.62
C ASP A 34 3.11 -14.28 -0.34
N PHE A 35 2.24 -15.22 -0.01
CA PHE A 35 2.40 -16.10 1.16
C PHE A 35 2.85 -17.48 0.69
N PRO A 36 3.80 -18.13 1.39
CA PRO A 36 4.18 -19.50 1.09
C PRO A 36 2.98 -20.42 1.35
N ARG A 37 2.41 -20.90 0.25
CA ARG A 37 1.25 -21.78 0.19
C ARG A 37 1.62 -22.96 -0.69
N CYS A 38 1.18 -24.15 -0.30
CA CYS A 38 1.22 -25.29 -1.21
C CYS A 38 0.19 -25.07 -2.31
N ASP A 39 0.63 -25.23 -3.56
CA ASP A 39 -0.25 -25.22 -4.71
C ASP A 39 -0.90 -26.60 -4.89
N GLU A 40 -1.93 -26.68 -5.74
CA GLU A 40 -2.52 -27.96 -6.10
C GLU A 40 -1.48 -28.83 -6.82
N GLY A 41 -1.21 -30.01 -6.26
CA GLY A 41 -0.23 -30.96 -6.78
C GLY A 41 1.14 -30.92 -6.08
N THR A 42 1.37 -30.03 -5.12
CA THR A 42 2.57 -30.09 -4.28
C THR A 42 2.60 -31.40 -3.48
N GLU A 43 3.72 -32.12 -3.52
CA GLU A 43 3.91 -33.36 -2.78
C GLU A 43 3.76 -33.13 -1.27
N LYS A 44 3.10 -34.07 -0.59
CA LYS A 44 2.93 -34.03 0.87
C LYS A 44 4.01 -34.86 1.53
N GLU A 45 4.91 -34.20 2.23
CA GLU A 45 5.94 -34.88 3.01
C GLU A 45 5.33 -35.50 4.28
N TRP A 46 5.70 -36.74 4.57
CA TRP A 46 5.30 -37.45 5.79
C TRP A 46 6.55 -37.72 6.63
N ILE A 47 6.65 -37.04 7.76
CA ILE A 47 7.82 -37.10 8.63
C ILE A 47 7.49 -37.95 9.85
N PHE A 48 8.31 -38.98 10.10
CA PHE A 48 8.25 -39.80 11.30
C PHE A 48 9.49 -39.53 12.17
N GLY A 49 9.29 -39.03 13.39
CA GLY A 49 10.36 -38.63 14.30
C GLY A 49 10.64 -37.11 14.27
N GLN A 50 11.77 -36.68 14.84
CA GLN A 50 12.19 -35.26 14.82
C GLN A 50 13.21 -35.02 13.72
N VAL A 51 12.91 -34.07 12.82
CA VAL A 51 13.80 -33.58 11.78
C VAL A 51 13.56 -32.08 11.61
N TRP A 52 14.57 -31.36 11.10
CA TRP A 52 14.41 -29.98 10.68
C TRP A 52 13.84 -29.94 9.25
N GLY A 53 12.63 -29.41 9.10
CA GLY A 53 12.03 -29.15 7.79
C GLY A 53 12.65 -27.91 7.14
N LYS A 54 12.79 -27.92 5.81
CA LYS A 54 13.28 -26.77 5.04
C LYS A 54 12.19 -25.75 4.74
N ASP A 55 10.97 -26.23 4.54
CA ASP A 55 9.86 -25.42 4.05
C ASP A 55 8.75 -25.30 5.09
N TRP A 56 7.98 -24.21 4.98
CA TRP A 56 6.86 -23.90 5.86
C TRP A 56 5.71 -23.32 5.06
N MET A 57 4.48 -23.56 5.51
CA MET A 57 3.27 -23.05 4.87
C MET A 57 2.44 -22.23 5.84
N VAL A 58 1.86 -21.15 5.34
CA VAL A 58 0.89 -20.35 6.10
C VAL A 58 -0.49 -21.02 6.04
N LEU A 59 -1.02 -21.43 7.21
CA LEU A 59 -2.34 -22.05 7.32
C LEU A 59 -3.48 -21.03 7.45
N ALA A 60 -3.26 -19.95 8.18
CA ALA A 60 -4.25 -18.91 8.37
C ALA A 60 -3.56 -17.58 8.65
N VAL A 61 -4.11 -16.52 8.05
CA VAL A 61 -3.71 -15.14 8.32
C VAL A 61 -4.94 -14.39 8.79
N ARG A 62 -4.77 -13.58 9.84
CA ARG A 62 -5.83 -12.70 10.31
C ARG A 62 -6.08 -11.61 9.27
N ASN A 63 -7.35 -11.25 9.08
CA ASN A 63 -7.73 -10.15 8.20
C ASN A 63 -6.96 -8.85 8.54
N GLN A 64 -6.13 -8.38 7.61
CA GLN A 64 -5.39 -7.14 7.75
C GLN A 64 -6.33 -5.96 7.53
N ARG A 65 -6.80 -5.38 8.63
CA ARG A 65 -7.60 -4.15 8.61
C ARG A 65 -6.67 -2.96 8.49
N SER A 66 -6.57 -2.37 7.31
CA SER A 66 -5.90 -1.08 7.14
C SER A 66 -6.80 0.04 7.63
N GLN A 67 -6.26 0.90 8.51
CA GLN A 67 -6.89 2.17 8.85
C GLN A 67 -6.11 3.29 8.17
N ALA A 68 -6.83 4.23 7.54
CA ALA A 68 -6.20 5.40 6.99
C ALA A 68 -5.53 6.18 8.12
N ILE A 69 -4.23 6.47 7.98
CA ILE A 69 -3.52 7.35 8.90
C ILE A 69 -4.16 8.74 8.77
N LYS A 70 -4.98 9.11 9.76
CA LYS A 70 -5.59 10.43 9.85
C LYS A 70 -4.55 11.42 10.37
N VAL A 71 -3.64 11.86 9.50
CA VAL A 71 -2.81 13.00 9.83
C VAL A 71 -3.70 14.25 9.74
N LYS A 72 -3.98 14.89 10.88
CA LYS A 72 -4.53 16.25 10.89
C LYS A 72 -3.46 17.18 10.32
N GLY A 73 -3.49 17.39 9.00
CA GLY A 73 -2.73 18.40 8.29
C GLY A 73 -1.24 18.43 8.60
N SER A 74 -0.45 17.58 7.94
CA SER A 74 0.91 18.00 7.62
C SER A 74 0.77 19.17 6.65
N LYS A 75 0.96 20.40 7.14
CA LYS A 75 1.18 21.58 6.30
C LYS A 75 2.22 21.20 5.25
N LYS A 76 1.78 21.14 3.98
CA LYS A 76 2.67 21.45 2.87
C LYS A 76 2.82 22.96 2.82
#